data_AF-A0A660Q6I6-F1
#
_entry.id   AF-A0A660Q6I6-F1
#
_cell.length_a   1.000
_cell.length_b   1.000
_cell.length_c   1.000
_cell.angle_alpha   90.00
_cell.angle_beta   90.00
_cell.angle_gamma   90.00
#
_symmetry.space_group_name_H-M   'P 1'
#
loop_
_entity.id
_entity.type
_entity.pdbx_description
1 polymer ?
#
loop_
_entity_poly.entity_id
_entity_poly.type
_entity_poly.pdbx_seq_one_letter_code
_entity_poly.pdbx_strand_id
1 'polypeptide(L)'
;MIDNEDKSDIDGEDVGDLCDNCVNTYNPDQTDTNQDNISDVCEFICGDADDNGKSNILDVTYIISYLYKGGPAPDPIERADSDGIGGINILDISHQISYLYKGGAAPIC
;
A
#
# COMPACT_ATOMS: atom_id res chain seq x y z
N MET A 1 15.14 0.27 -38.06
CA MET A 1 14.78 -0.29 -36.74
C MET A 1 14.75 0.91 -35.83
N ILE A 2 13.58 1.27 -35.33
CA ILE A 2 13.45 2.35 -34.35
C ILE A 2 13.44 1.61 -33.02
N ASP A 3 14.59 1.56 -32.37
CA ASP A 3 14.68 1.07 -31.00
C ASP A 3 14.14 2.22 -30.15
N ASN A 4 12.90 2.07 -29.68
CA ASN A 4 12.22 3.08 -28.87
C ASN A 4 12.83 2.99 -27.45
N GLU A 5 13.83 3.81 -27.19
CA GLU A 5 14.70 3.88 -25.99
C GLU A 5 13.98 4.19 -24.65
N ASP A 6 12.72 3.78 -24.43
CA ASP A 6 11.98 4.18 -23.21
C ASP A 6 11.03 3.10 -22.65
N LYS A 7 11.37 1.82 -22.83
CA LYS A 7 10.69 0.73 -22.12
C LYS A 7 11.47 0.40 -20.85
N SER A 8 11.31 1.26 -19.85
CA SER A 8 11.62 0.86 -18.49
C SER A 8 10.74 -0.34 -18.13
N ASP A 9 11.37 -1.32 -17.49
CA ASP A 9 10.79 -2.58 -17.01
C ASP A 9 11.59 -2.91 -15.75
N ILE A 10 11.12 -2.39 -14.62
CA ILE A 10 11.87 -2.38 -13.36
C ILE A 10 11.97 -3.77 -12.73
N ASP A 11 10.93 -4.60 -12.89
CA ASP A 11 10.82 -5.92 -12.27
C ASP A 11 11.11 -7.08 -13.23
N GLY A 12 11.26 -6.80 -14.53
CA GLY A 12 11.84 -7.70 -15.53
C GLY A 12 10.85 -8.71 -16.11
N GLU A 13 9.61 -8.28 -16.33
CA GLU A 13 8.52 -9.15 -16.75
C GLU A 13 8.07 -9.03 -18.21
N ASP A 14 8.79 -8.25 -19.02
CA ASP A 14 8.45 -7.93 -20.41
C ASP A 14 7.14 -7.10 -20.55
N VAL A 15 6.66 -6.50 -19.45
CA VAL A 15 5.64 -5.45 -19.41
C VAL A 15 6.35 -4.14 -19.08
N GLY A 16 6.06 -3.06 -19.84
CA GLY A 16 6.73 -1.78 -19.56
C GLY A 16 6.08 -1.04 -18.39
N ASP A 17 6.86 -0.33 -17.56
CA ASP A 17 6.41 0.34 -16.32
C ASP A 17 5.15 1.22 -16.49
N LEU A 18 4.94 1.83 -17.66
CA LEU A 18 3.76 2.67 -17.94
C LEU A 18 2.46 1.87 -18.14
N CYS A 19 2.58 0.57 -18.37
CA CYS A 19 1.49 -0.37 -18.59
C CYS A 19 1.44 -1.46 -17.52
N ASP A 20 2.34 -1.41 -16.54
CA ASP A 20 2.44 -2.35 -15.45
C ASP A 20 1.58 -1.87 -14.26
N ASN A 21 0.60 -2.69 -13.85
CA ASN A 21 -0.24 -2.43 -12.68
C ASN A 21 0.47 -2.76 -11.34
N CYS A 22 1.76 -3.06 -11.39
CA CYS A 22 2.58 -3.42 -10.23
C CYS A 22 4.09 -3.19 -10.42
N VAL A 23 4.49 -2.01 -10.91
CA VAL A 23 5.86 -1.55 -11.30
C VAL A 23 7.10 -2.16 -10.59
N ASN A 24 6.99 -2.57 -9.33
CA ASN A 24 8.12 -3.12 -8.56
C ASN A 24 8.00 -4.62 -8.25
N THR A 25 6.94 -5.32 -8.69
CA THR A 25 6.67 -6.71 -8.31
C THR A 25 6.20 -7.52 -9.52
N TYR A 26 7.08 -8.41 -9.95
CA TYR A 26 6.85 -9.35 -11.05
C TYR A 26 5.47 -10.03 -11.00
N ASN A 27 4.65 -9.73 -11.98
CA ASN A 27 3.27 -10.14 -12.20
C ASN A 27 2.88 -10.16 -13.71
N PRO A 28 3.50 -11.01 -14.55
CA PRO A 28 3.40 -10.92 -16.03
C PRO A 28 1.99 -11.17 -16.57
N ASP A 29 1.13 -11.81 -15.78
CA ASP A 29 -0.28 -12.04 -16.11
C ASP A 29 -1.14 -10.78 -15.89
N GLN A 30 -0.59 -9.73 -15.27
CA GLN A 30 -1.20 -8.43 -15.00
C GLN A 30 -2.61 -8.57 -14.42
N THR A 31 -2.78 -9.57 -13.54
CA THR A 31 -4.09 -9.91 -12.98
C THR A 31 -4.52 -8.80 -12.03
N ASP A 32 -5.68 -8.23 -12.34
CA ASP A 32 -6.38 -7.22 -11.57
C ASP A 32 -7.85 -7.65 -11.51
N THR A 33 -8.20 -8.34 -10.43
CA THR A 33 -9.53 -8.93 -10.24
C THR A 33 -10.58 -7.87 -9.95
N ASN A 34 -10.19 -6.75 -9.33
CA ASN A 34 -11.11 -5.73 -8.83
C ASN A 34 -11.28 -4.53 -9.79
N GLN A 35 -10.43 -4.44 -10.83
CA GLN A 35 -10.37 -3.42 -11.89
C GLN A 35 -9.99 -2.00 -11.42
N ASP A 36 -9.13 -1.88 -10.41
CA ASP A 36 -8.62 -0.59 -9.92
C ASP A 36 -7.27 -0.17 -10.53
N ASN A 37 -6.69 -1.00 -11.42
CA ASN A 37 -5.35 -0.87 -12.02
C ASN A 37 -4.19 -1.09 -11.04
N ILE A 38 -4.42 -1.79 -9.94
CA ILE A 38 -3.39 -2.35 -9.07
C ILE A 38 -3.48 -3.88 -9.18
N SER A 39 -2.35 -4.56 -9.37
CA SER A 39 -2.39 -6.02 -9.45
C SER A 39 -2.75 -6.66 -8.12
N ASP A 40 -3.44 -7.80 -8.18
CA ASP A 40 -3.71 -8.68 -7.03
C ASP A 40 -2.43 -9.01 -6.21
N VAL A 41 -1.23 -8.95 -6.81
CA VAL A 41 0.03 -9.26 -6.10
C VAL A 41 0.62 -8.11 -5.28
N CYS A 42 0.26 -6.86 -5.58
CA CYS A 42 0.65 -5.67 -4.79
C CYS A 42 -0.54 -4.91 -4.23
N GLU A 43 -1.74 -5.48 -4.33
CA GLU A 43 -2.91 -5.04 -3.58
C GLU A 43 -2.65 -5.22 -2.08
N PHE A 44 -3.06 -4.23 -1.28
CA PHE A 44 -2.91 -4.24 0.17
C PHE A 44 -4.17 -3.70 0.85
N ILE A 45 -4.31 -3.98 2.15
CA ILE A 45 -5.46 -3.53 2.94
C ILE A 45 -5.12 -2.20 3.62
N CYS A 46 -5.88 -1.14 3.33
CA CYS A 46 -5.75 0.12 4.05
C CYS A 46 -5.97 -0.07 5.56
N GLY A 47 -5.05 0.44 6.37
CA GLY A 47 -5.10 0.33 7.82
C GLY A 47 -4.69 -1.03 8.38
N ASP A 48 -4.19 -1.95 7.55
CA ASP A 48 -3.38 -3.09 7.97
C ASP A 48 -1.92 -2.63 7.86
N ALA A 49 -1.28 -2.28 8.96
CA ALA A 49 0.07 -1.71 8.94
C ALA A 49 1.16 -2.79 9.07
N ASP A 50 0.81 -3.99 9.54
CA ASP A 50 1.76 -5.07 9.85
C ASP A 50 1.75 -6.26 8.87
N ASP A 51 0.82 -6.27 7.91
CA ASP A 51 0.71 -7.20 6.77
C ASP A 51 0.23 -8.58 7.13
N ASN A 52 -0.68 -8.62 8.10
CA ASN A 52 -1.28 -9.86 8.57
C ASN A 52 -2.64 -10.19 7.93
N GLY A 53 -3.13 -9.34 7.03
CA GLY A 53 -4.43 -9.45 6.36
C GLY A 53 -5.61 -8.95 7.20
N LYS A 54 -5.38 -8.19 8.27
CA LYS A 54 -6.42 -7.72 9.21
C LYS A 54 -6.12 -6.35 9.76
N SER A 55 -6.98 -5.40 9.41
CA SER A 55 -7.00 -4.08 10.06
C SER A 55 -7.63 -4.16 11.46
N ASN A 56 -6.82 -3.92 12.50
CA ASN A 56 -7.18 -3.97 13.91
C ASN A 56 -6.27 -3.08 14.79
N ILE A 57 -6.35 -3.22 16.13
CA ILE A 57 -5.58 -2.37 17.05
C ILE A 57 -4.07 -2.64 17.01
N LEU A 58 -3.64 -3.83 16.59
CA LEU A 58 -2.23 -4.15 16.46
C LEU A 58 -1.57 -3.28 15.38
N ASP A 59 -2.30 -2.89 14.34
CA ASP A 59 -1.84 -1.97 13.29
C ASP A 59 -1.56 -0.58 13.84
N VAL A 60 -2.45 -0.09 14.73
CA VAL A 60 -2.20 1.17 15.45
C VAL A 60 -0.91 1.07 16.27
N THR A 61 -0.67 -0.07 16.92
CA THR A 61 0.58 -0.25 17.68
C THR A 61 1.81 -0.33 16.78
N TYR A 62 1.66 -0.86 15.57
CA TYR A 62 2.70 -0.89 14.54
C TYR A 62 3.06 0.53 14.09
N ILE A 63 2.07 1.36 13.75
CA ILE A 63 2.28 2.76 13.35
C ILE A 63 2.97 3.56 14.48
N ILE A 64 2.54 3.37 15.73
CA ILE A 64 3.21 3.99 16.89
C ILE A 64 4.67 3.51 17.02
N SER A 65 4.93 2.23 16.75
CA SER A 65 6.28 1.66 16.79
C SER A 65 7.18 2.31 15.74
N TYR A 66 6.70 2.42 14.50
CA TYR A 66 7.39 3.09 13.41
C TYR A 66 7.68 4.56 13.73
N LEU A 67 6.65 5.35 14.09
CA LEU A 67 6.79 6.79 14.31
C LEU A 67 7.63 7.18 15.53
N TYR A 68 7.56 6.40 16.62
CA TYR A 68 8.08 6.85 17.91
C TYR A 68 9.04 5.88 18.60
N LYS A 69 9.20 4.65 18.10
CA LYS A 69 10.02 3.62 18.74
C LYS A 69 11.11 3.05 17.83
N GLY A 70 11.25 3.57 16.60
CA GLY A 70 12.24 3.09 15.64
C GLY A 70 11.93 1.70 15.09
N GLY A 71 10.64 1.34 15.05
CA GLY A 71 10.17 0.14 14.36
C GLY A 71 10.36 0.22 12.84
N PRO A 72 10.21 -0.91 12.13
CA PRO A 72 10.26 -0.93 10.66
C PRO A 72 9.15 -0.06 10.07
N ALA A 73 9.40 0.48 8.87
CA ALA A 73 8.36 1.13 8.08
C ALA A 73 7.33 0.08 7.60
N PRO A 74 6.05 0.46 7.45
CA PRO A 74 5.08 -0.32 6.68
C PRO A 74 5.54 -0.46 5.22
N ASP A 75 5.23 -1.59 4.61
CA ASP A 75 5.54 -1.90 3.22
C ASP A 75 4.27 -2.46 2.54
N PRO A 76 3.67 -1.75 1.56
CA PRO A 76 3.97 -0.37 1.16
C PRO A 76 3.72 0.65 2.30
N ILE A 77 4.26 1.87 2.20
CA ILE A 77 4.06 2.91 3.23
C ILE A 77 2.58 3.30 3.34
N GLU A 78 1.91 3.32 2.21
CA GLU A 78 0.54 3.75 1.97
C GLU A 78 -0.47 2.95 2.79
N ARG A 79 -0.19 1.68 3.12
CA ARG A 79 -1.11 0.85 3.94
C ARG A 79 -1.33 1.38 5.35
N ALA A 80 -0.40 2.19 5.85
CA ALA A 80 -0.51 2.85 7.14
C ALA A 80 -0.97 4.31 7.06
N ASP A 81 -1.03 4.89 5.85
CA ASP A 81 -1.65 6.18 5.60
C ASP A 81 -3.17 5.98 5.60
N SER A 82 -3.79 6.10 6.76
CA SER A 82 -5.17 5.69 6.97
C SER A 82 -6.16 6.77 6.55
N ASP A 83 -5.72 8.02 6.43
CA ASP A 83 -6.53 9.14 5.95
C ASP A 83 -6.23 9.55 4.49
N GLY A 84 -5.20 8.97 3.87
CA GLY A 84 -4.92 9.03 2.45
C GLY A 84 -4.32 10.36 2.00
N ILE A 85 -3.69 11.11 2.91
CA ILE A 85 -3.19 12.47 2.62
C ILE A 85 -1.73 12.50 2.17
N GLY A 86 -1.08 11.34 2.02
CA GLY A 86 0.27 11.19 1.48
C GLY A 86 1.37 11.17 2.53
N GLY A 87 1.11 10.65 3.74
CA GLY A 87 2.17 10.44 4.73
C GLY A 87 1.73 10.01 6.13
N ILE A 88 2.45 9.01 6.66
CA ILE A 88 2.19 8.45 7.99
C ILE A 88 2.55 9.43 9.10
N ASN A 89 1.58 9.74 9.95
CA ASN A 89 1.69 10.60 11.11
C ASN A 89 0.64 10.23 12.20
N ILE A 90 0.46 11.10 13.20
CA ILE A 90 -0.45 10.85 14.33
C ILE A 90 -1.93 10.92 13.94
N LEU A 91 -2.25 11.55 12.81
CA LEU A 91 -3.61 11.63 12.29
C LEU A 91 -4.06 10.26 11.78
N ASP A 92 -3.18 9.45 11.19
CA ASP A 92 -3.47 8.07 10.78
C ASP A 92 -3.89 7.20 11.96
N ILE A 93 -3.13 7.30 13.06
CA ILE A 93 -3.48 6.62 14.32
C ILE A 93 -4.86 7.07 14.81
N SER A 94 -5.15 8.36 14.72
CA SER A 94 -6.44 8.92 15.15
C SER A 94 -7.58 8.45 14.26
N HIS A 95 -7.34 8.38 12.95
CA HIS A 95 -8.29 7.92 11.94
C HIS A 95 -8.59 6.42 12.13
N GLN A 96 -7.54 5.60 12.24
CA GLN A 96 -7.64 4.16 12.46
C GLN A 96 -8.39 3.83 13.76
N ILE A 97 -8.12 4.53 14.86
CA ILE A 97 -8.87 4.37 16.12
C ILE A 97 -10.34 4.78 15.95
N SER A 98 -10.62 5.84 15.18
CA SER A 98 -11.98 6.29 14.90
C SER A 98 -12.77 5.22 14.16
N TYR A 99 -12.17 4.62 13.13
CA TYR A 99 -12.75 3.50 12.40
C TYR A 99 -13.04 2.30 13.32
N LEU A 100 -12.03 1.82 14.04
CA LEU A 100 -12.12 0.60 14.84
C LEU A 100 -13.11 0.68 16.00
N TYR A 101 -13.25 1.85 16.64
CA TYR A 101 -13.93 1.95 17.93
C TYR A 101 -14.98 3.05 18.04
N LYS A 102 -15.06 3.96 17.07
CA LYS A 102 -15.95 5.13 17.14
C LYS A 102 -16.95 5.20 16.00
N GLY A 103 -16.98 4.18 15.13
CA GLY A 103 -17.86 4.18 13.95
C GLY A 103 -17.45 5.22 12.91
N GLY A 104 -16.15 5.54 12.84
CA GLY A 104 -15.58 6.40 11.82
C GLY A 104 -15.62 5.75 10.42
N ALA A 105 -15.21 6.52 9.41
CA ALA A 105 -15.06 6.02 8.04
C ALA A 105 -13.97 4.94 7.97
N ALA A 106 -14.08 4.05 6.98
CA ALA A 106 -13.02 3.08 6.69
C ALA A 106 -11.73 3.80 6.28
N PRO A 107 -10.54 3.21 6.55
CA PRO A 107 -9.28 3.76 6.09
C PRO A 107 -9.27 3.93 4.57
N ILE A 108 -8.64 5.00 4.12
CA ILE A 108 -8.42 5.29 2.70
C ILE A 108 -6.91 5.40 2.51
N CYS A 109 -6.44 4.62 1.56
CA CYS A 109 -5.14 4.60 0.93
C CYS A 109 -5.44 4.36 -0.56
#